data_AF-A0A1H1PJ60-F1
#
_entry.id   AF-A0A1H1PJ60-F1
#
_cell.length_a   1.000
_cell.length_b   1.000
_cell.length_c   1.000
_cell.angle_alpha   90.00
_cell.angle_beta   90.00
_cell.angle_gamma   90.00
#
_symmetry.space_group_name_H-M   'P 1'
#
loop_
_entity.id
_entity.type
_entity.pdbx_description
1 polymer ?
#
loop_
_entity_poly.entity_id
_entity_poly.type
_entity_poly.pdbx_seq_one_letter_code
_entity_poly.pdbx_strand_id
1 'polypeptide(L)' 'MSDPTQAPVSPVPTPAAFAARPVAPRGGDAEAEVERVLATLQQLDEAPVSEHVVVFEQAHESLRRVLSGESAARG' A
#
# COMPACT_ATOMS: atom_id res chain seq x y z
N MET A 1 -23.79 -4.42 -35.80
CA MET A 1 -22.54 -4.80 -35.11
C MET A 1 -22.55 -4.12 -33.76
N SER A 2 -22.81 -4.87 -32.69
CA SER A 2 -22.87 -4.35 -31.32
C SER A 2 -21.60 -4.77 -30.57
N ASP A 3 -21.07 -3.83 -29.80
CA ASP A 3 -19.79 -3.84 -29.09
C ASP A 3 -19.70 -4.96 -28.03
N PRO A 4 -18.61 -5.75 -27.97
CA PRO A 4 -18.50 -6.83 -27.00
C PRO A 4 -18.13 -6.29 -25.62
N THR A 5 -19.06 -6.45 -24.67
CA THR A 5 -18.77 -6.68 -23.24
C THR A 5 -17.86 -5.67 -22.53
N GLN A 6 -18.31 -4.43 -22.36
CA GLN A 6 -17.79 -3.62 -21.26
C GLN A 6 -18.22 -4.27 -19.93
N ALA A 7 -17.31 -5.00 -19.29
CA ALA A 7 -17.51 -5.48 -17.92
C ALA A 7 -17.77 -4.27 -17.00
N PRO A 8 -18.66 -4.38 -16.00
CA PRO A 8 -18.92 -3.27 -15.09
C PRO A 8 -17.62 -2.91 -14.37
N VAL A 9 -17.10 -1.70 -14.62
CA VAL A 9 -15.98 -1.16 -13.85
C VAL A 9 -16.45 -1.01 -12.40
N SER A 10 -15.78 -1.70 -11.47
CA SER A 10 -16.05 -1.53 -10.04
C SER A 10 -15.88 -0.05 -9.68
N PRO A 11 -16.82 0.55 -8.93
CA PRO A 11 -16.72 1.95 -8.57
C PRO A 11 -15.44 2.20 -7.78
N VAL A 12 -14.74 3.30 -8.09
CA VAL A 12 -13.60 3.75 -7.27
C VAL A 12 -14.14 4.03 -5.87
N PRO A 13 -13.63 3.35 -4.82
CA PRO A 13 -14.08 3.60 -3.46
C PRO A 13 -13.78 5.05 -3.07
N THR A 14 -14.78 5.71 -2.48
CA THR A 14 -14.62 7.07 -1.94
C THR A 14 -13.74 7.05 -0.68
N PRO A 15 -13.00 8.13 -0.38
CA PRO A 15 -12.18 8.21 0.84
C PRO A 15 -13.00 7.99 2.11
N ALA A 16 -14.27 8.42 2.13
CA ALA A 16 -15.20 8.16 3.22
C ALA A 16 -15.52 6.66 3.41
N ALA A 17 -15.60 5.88 2.34
CA ALA A 17 -15.82 4.44 2.40
C ALA A 17 -14.60 3.70 2.98
N PHE A 18 -13.38 4.19 2.73
CA PHE A 18 -12.17 3.68 3.36
C PHE A 18 -12.12 3.99 4.85
N ALA A 19 -12.47 5.23 5.24
CA ALA A 19 -12.48 5.66 6.64
C ALA A 19 -13.50 4.90 7.50
N ALA A 20 -14.62 4.46 6.92
CA ALA A 20 -15.66 3.71 7.60
C ALA A 20 -15.31 2.23 7.84
N ARG A 21 -14.23 1.72 7.26
CA ARG A 21 -13.83 0.32 7.37
C ARG A 21 -13.17 0.08 8.75
N PRO A 22 -13.66 -0.87 9.55
CA PRO A 22 -13.04 -1.18 10.83
C PRO A 22 -11.60 -1.64 10.61
N VAL A 23 -10.64 -0.87 11.10
CA VAL A 23 -9.24 -1.31 11.22
C VAL A 23 -9.17 -2.14 12.49
N ALA A 24 -9.06 -3.46 12.35
CA ALA A 24 -8.67 -4.29 13.49
C ALA A 24 -7.31 -3.78 14.00
N PRO A 25 -7.12 -3.63 15.32
CA PRO A 25 -5.85 -3.21 15.87
C PRO A 25 -4.79 -4.21 15.40
N ARG A 26 -3.89 -3.74 14.55
CA ARG A 26 -2.68 -4.49 14.21
C ARG A 26 -1.73 -4.29 15.38
N GLY A 27 -1.10 -5.35 15.86
CA GLY A 27 -0.15 -5.26 16.98
C GLY A 27 0.97 -4.25 16.71
N GLY A 28 1.64 -3.77 17.76
CA GLY A 28 2.66 -2.71 17.67
C GLY A 28 3.79 -2.99 16.67
N ASP A 29 4.03 -4.25 16.33
CA ASP A 29 5.02 -4.66 15.31
C ASP A 29 4.65 -4.17 13.90
N ALA A 30 3.36 -4.12 13.56
CA ALA A 30 2.90 -3.64 12.26
C ALA A 30 3.09 -2.12 12.12
N GLU A 31 2.88 -1.38 13.20
CA GLU A 31 3.09 0.08 13.23
C GLU A 31 4.57 0.41 13.11
N ALA A 32 5.44 -0.32 13.82
CA ALA A 32 6.89 -0.18 13.71
C ALA A 32 7.44 -0.54 12.32
N GLU A 33 6.85 -1.52 11.64
CA GLU A 33 7.21 -1.86 10.25
C GLU A 33 6.77 -0.77 9.27
N VAL A 34 5.56 -0.21 9.42
CA VAL A 34 5.10 0.92 8.60
C VAL A 34 6.03 2.13 8.78
N GLU A 35 6.39 2.47 10.01
CA GLU A 35 7.32 3.58 10.28
C GLU A 35 8.69 3.36 9.61
N ARG A 36 9.22 2.14 9.64
CA ARG A 36 10.47 1.79 8.94
C ARG A 36 10.36 1.97 7.44
N VAL A 37 9.23 1.61 6.83
CA VAL A 37 9.00 1.81 5.39
C VAL A 37 8.82 3.30 5.05
N LEU A 38 8.20 4.09 5.93
CA LEU A 38 8.09 5.55 5.71
C LEU A 38 9.44 6.24 5.84
N ALA A 39 10.32 5.77 6.73
CA ALA A 39 11.67 6.29 6.87
C ALA A 39 12.52 6.10 5.60
N THR A 40 12.31 5.03 4.81
CA THR A 40 13.03 4.85 3.55
C THR A 40 12.58 5.85 2.47
N LEU A 41 11.31 6.28 2.49
CA LEU A 41 10.81 7.31 1.58
C LEU A 41 11.41 8.69 1.87
N GLN A 42 11.80 8.99 3.12
CA GLN A 42 12.47 10.25 3.45
C GLN A 42 13.85 10.39 2.79
N GLN A 43 14.47 9.29 2.36
CA GLN A 43 15.76 9.31 1.66
C GLN A 43 15.64 9.69 0.18
N LEU A 44 14.41 9.77 -0.36
CA LEU A 44 14.18 10.11 -1.76
C LEU A 44 14.58 11.54 -2.11
N ASP A 45 14.49 12.46 -1.15
CA ASP A 45 14.86 13.87 -1.35
C ASP A 45 16.34 14.03 -1.73
N GLU A 46 17.18 13.08 -1.32
CA GLU A 46 18.62 13.05 -1.58
C GLU A 46 19.00 12.11 -2.75
N ALA A 47 18.05 11.29 -3.21
CA ALA A 47 18.28 10.29 -4.26
C ALA A 47 17.98 10.85 -5.67
N PRO A 48 18.67 10.35 -6.73
CA PRO A 48 18.31 10.67 -8.11
C PRO A 48 16.87 10.27 -8.43
N VAL A 49 16.15 11.12 -9.17
CA VAL A 49 14.75 10.88 -9.57
C VAL A 49 14.57 9.54 -10.31
N SER A 50 15.60 9.08 -11.05
CA SER A 50 15.59 7.77 -11.70
C SER A 50 15.46 6.59 -10.74
N GLU A 51 15.86 6.75 -9.48
CA GLU A 51 15.79 5.73 -8.43
C GLU A 51 14.49 5.79 -7.65
N HIS A 52 13.75 6.90 -7.72
CA HIS A 52 12.52 7.11 -6.94
C HIS A 52 11.49 6.04 -7.20
N VAL A 53 11.28 5.67 -8.48
CA VAL A 53 10.30 4.64 -8.86
C VAL A 53 10.64 3.30 -8.21
N VAL A 54 11.91 2.91 -8.19
CA VAL A 54 12.34 1.64 -7.60
C VAL A 54 12.10 1.62 -6.09
N VAL A 55 12.44 2.71 -5.40
CA VAL A 55 12.21 2.85 -3.96
C VAL A 55 10.70 2.89 -3.63
N PHE A 56 9.90 3.60 -4.42
CA PHE A 56 8.44 3.63 -4.26
C PHE A 56 7.81 2.25 -4.42
N GLU A 57 8.19 1.49 -5.46
CA GLU A 57 7.66 0.13 -5.68
C GLU A 57 8.02 -0.81 -4.53
N GLN A 58 9.25 -0.73 -4.00
CA GLN A 58 9.69 -1.52 -2.85
C GLN A 58 8.93 -1.16 -1.57
N ALA A 59 8.73 0.13 -1.31
CA ALA A 59 7.95 0.63 -0.19
C ALA A 59 6.48 0.20 -0.31
N HIS A 60 5.91 0.30 -1.50
CA HIS A 60 4.55 -0.10 -1.79
C HIS A 60 4.33 -1.59 -1.58
N GLU A 61 5.22 -2.47 -2.07
CA GLU A 61 5.13 -3.91 -1.81
C GLU A 61 5.27 -4.25 -0.32
N SER A 62 6.16 -3.56 0.39
CA SER A 62 6.35 -3.75 1.83
C SER A 62 5.09 -3.37 2.61
N LEU A 63 4.50 -2.20 2.32
CA LEU A 63 3.23 -1.77 2.92
C LEU A 63 2.08 -2.73 2.55
N ARG A 64 2.02 -3.20 1.30
CA ARG A 64 1.00 -4.16 0.86
C ARG A 64 1.02 -5.41 1.73
N ARG A 65 2.20 -5.98 1.99
CA ARG A 65 2.35 -7.19 2.82
C ARG A 65 1.97 -6.96 4.27
N VAL A 66 2.44 -5.85 4.86
CA VAL A 66 2.15 -5.49 6.26
C VAL A 66 0.66 -5.27 6.47
N LEU A 67 0.04 -4.50 5.58
CA LEU A 67 -1.38 -4.16 5.69
C LEU A 67 -2.28 -5.34 5.32
N SER A 68 -1.84 -6.25 4.45
CA SER A 68 -2.58 -7.49 4.13
C SER A 68 -2.43 -8.58 5.18
N GLY A 69 -1.55 -8.40 6.18
CA GLY A 69 -1.26 -9.41 7.19
C GLY A 69 -0.38 -10.56 6.69
N GLU A 70 0.09 -10.50 5.45
CA GLU A 70 1.01 -11.49 4.85
C GLU A 70 2.36 -11.51 5.58
N SER A 71 2.73 -10.41 6.24
CA SER A 71 3.92 -10.32 7.08
C SER A 71 3.83 -11.15 8.37
N ALA A 72 2.61 -11.43 8.87
CA ALA A 72 2.41 -12.23 10.10
C ALA A 72 2.45 -13.75 9.85
N ALA A 73 2.37 -14.20 8.59
CA ALA A 73 2.36 -15.62 8.23
C ALA A 73 3.76 -16.29 8.23
N ARG A 74 4.80 -15.58 8.70
CA ARG A 74 6.19 -16.10 8.77
C ARG A 74 6.76 -16.03 10.21
N GLY A 75 5.92 -16.18 11.23
CA GLY A 75 6.30 -16.26 12.64
C GLY A 75 5.62 -17.43 13.34
#